data_AF-A0A813ETJ0-F1
#
_entry.id   AF-A0A813ETJ0-F1
#
_cell.length_a   1.000
_cell.length_b   1.000
_cell.length_c   1.000
_cell.angle_alpha   90.00
_cell.angle_beta   90.00
_cell.angle_gamma   90.00
#
_symmetry.space_group_name_H-M   'P 1'
#
loop_
_entity.id
_entity.type
_entity.pdbx_description
1 polymer ?
#
loop_
_entity_poly.entity_id
_entity_poly.type
_entity_poly.pdbx_seq_one_letter_code
_entity_poly.pdbx_strand_id
1 'polypeptide(L)'
;VIADFTRKMVKGRSVMVLATTGSTIECIASLDRKLHFLSIQRAGKKDAKKRSIPLEEIEKVSVGTDLASESGLPLDEFCVCFMLKEGQAIAFRIEDIEERDTFALILSMFVDQRTQEVERKKLKEAQKKK
;
A
#
# COMPACT_ATOMS: atom_id res chain seq x y z
N VAL A 1 -11.87 9.29 -12.02
CA VAL A 1 -10.98 9.31 -10.84
C VAL A 1 -10.10 8.06 -10.79
N ILE A 2 -10.65 6.85 -10.65
CA ILE A 2 -9.86 5.60 -10.48
C ILE A 2 -8.83 5.38 -11.61
N ALA A 3 -9.24 5.44 -12.88
CA ALA A 3 -8.32 5.18 -14.00
C ALA A 3 -7.14 6.17 -14.08
N ASP A 4 -7.35 7.43 -13.71
CA ASP A 4 -6.29 8.44 -13.65
C ASP A 4 -5.34 8.18 -12.48
N PHE A 5 -5.90 7.88 -11.31
CA PHE A 5 -5.12 7.48 -10.13
C PHE A 5 -4.27 6.23 -10.41
N THR A 6 -4.86 5.17 -11.00
CA THR A 6 -4.12 3.97 -11.38
C THR A 6 -3.00 4.28 -12.35
N ARG A 7 -3.24 5.13 -13.35
CA ARG A 7 -2.20 5.53 -14.30
C ARG A 7 -1.05 6.26 -13.62
N LYS A 8 -1.34 7.16 -12.69
CA LYS A 8 -0.34 7.88 -11.88
C LYS A 8 0.46 6.91 -11.00
N MET A 9 -0.22 6.00 -10.30
CA MET A 9 0.44 4.97 -9.49
C MET A 9 1.28 4.01 -10.32
N VAL A 10 0.83 3.57 -11.49
CA VAL A 10 1.64 2.68 -12.36
C VAL A 10 2.89 3.38 -12.90
N LYS A 11 2.80 4.69 -13.20
CA LYS A 11 3.97 5.49 -13.61
C LYS A 11 4.97 5.72 -12.47
N GLY A 12 4.51 5.64 -11.22
CA GLY A 12 5.26 6.08 -10.06
C GLY A 12 4.81 7.48 -9.64
N ARG A 13 4.46 7.61 -8.37
CA ARG A 13 3.98 8.83 -7.75
C ARG A 13 4.88 9.16 -6.55
N SER A 14 5.26 10.43 -6.40
CA SER A 14 5.93 10.88 -5.17
C SER A 14 4.94 10.86 -4.01
N VAL A 15 5.35 10.27 -2.89
CA VAL A 15 4.56 10.12 -1.66
C VAL A 15 5.48 10.29 -0.46
N MET A 16 4.92 10.73 0.66
CA MET A 16 5.64 10.84 1.92
C MET A 16 5.41 9.57 2.75
N VAL A 17 6.46 8.77 2.96
CA VAL A 17 6.39 7.57 3.81
C VAL A 17 6.76 7.96 5.24
N LEU A 18 5.94 7.58 6.20
CA LEU A 18 6.16 7.83 7.61
C LEU A 18 7.22 6.86 8.17
N ALA A 19 8.26 7.40 8.80
CA ALA A 19 9.26 6.63 9.52
C ALA A 19 8.83 6.39 10.97
N THR A 20 9.42 5.37 11.62
CA THR A 20 9.19 5.08 13.04
C THR A 20 9.58 6.22 13.97
N THR A 21 10.44 7.14 13.52
CA THR A 21 10.84 8.36 14.22
C THR A 21 9.80 9.49 14.14
N GLY A 22 8.73 9.34 13.36
CA GLY A 22 7.73 10.36 13.11
C GLY A 22 8.08 11.36 12.02
N SER A 23 9.30 11.30 11.48
CA SER A 23 9.65 12.04 10.27
C SER A 23 9.08 11.36 9.04
N THR A 24 8.96 12.12 7.95
CA THR A 24 8.55 11.60 6.65
C THR A 24 9.73 11.56 5.69
N ILE A 25 9.70 10.58 4.78
CA ILE A 25 10.71 10.40 3.74
C ILE A 25 10.00 10.38 2.40
N GLU A 26 10.42 11.27 1.49
CA GLU A 26 9.91 11.27 0.12
C GLU A 26 10.34 9.98 -0.61
N CYS A 27 9.35 9.27 -1.11
CA CYS A 27 9.50 8.02 -1.84
C CYS A 27 8.68 8.05 -3.12
N ILE A 28 9.07 7.24 -4.10
CA ILE A 28 8.25 6.91 -5.25
C ILE A 28 7.50 5.62 -4.93
N ALA A 29 6.18 5.72 -4.84
CA ALA A 29 5.29 4.57 -4.78
C ALA A 29 4.78 4.23 -6.18
N SER A 30 4.80 2.94 -6.53
CA SER A 30 4.30 2.47 -7.83
C SER A 30 3.58 1.14 -7.76
N LEU A 31 2.53 0.98 -8.57
CA LEU A 31 1.88 -0.31 -8.79
C LEU A 31 2.44 -0.96 -10.06
N ASP A 32 2.58 -2.29 -10.08
CA ASP A 32 2.83 -2.98 -11.33
C ASP A 32 1.58 -2.99 -12.22
N ARG A 33 1.75 -3.24 -13.52
CA ARG A 33 0.63 -3.21 -14.48
C ARG A 33 -0.46 -4.25 -14.21
N LYS A 34 -0.14 -5.30 -13.45
CA LYS A 34 -1.09 -6.35 -13.07
C LYS A 34 -1.76 -6.07 -11.72
N LEU A 35 -1.40 -4.97 -11.04
CA LEU A 35 -1.91 -4.63 -9.71
C LEU A 35 -1.72 -5.77 -8.70
N HIS A 36 -0.55 -6.41 -8.75
CA HIS A 36 -0.13 -7.45 -7.82
C HIS A 36 0.85 -6.92 -6.77
N PHE A 37 1.65 -5.91 -7.10
CA PHE A 37 2.70 -5.40 -6.23
C PHE A 37 2.63 -3.89 -6.08
N LEU A 38 2.69 -3.43 -4.84
CA LEU A 38 3.05 -2.06 -4.49
C LEU A 38 4.55 -1.99 -4.27
N SER A 39 5.22 -1.08 -4.96
CA SER A 39 6.65 -0.86 -4.81
C SER A 39 6.95 0.52 -4.24
N ILE A 40 7.89 0.57 -3.32
CA ILE A 40 8.34 1.81 -2.68
C ILE A 40 9.85 1.95 -2.87
N GLN A 41 10.30 3.10 -3.34
CA GLN A 41 11.72 3.43 -3.53
C GLN A 41 11.97 4.84 -3.02
N ARG A 42 13.11 5.10 -2.35
CA ARG A 42 13.44 6.48 -1.94
C ARG A 42 13.61 7.39 -3.16
N ALA A 43 13.06 8.59 -3.10
CA ALA A 43 13.22 9.58 -4.17
C ALA A 43 14.68 10.06 -4.28
N GLY A 44 15.07 10.57 -5.45
CA GLY A 44 16.38 11.20 -5.68
C GLY A 44 17.59 10.27 -5.75
N LYS A 45 17.44 8.96 -5.53
CA LYS A 45 18.53 7.97 -5.59
C LYS A 45 18.23 6.92 -6.67
N LYS A 46 18.88 7.03 -7.84
CA LYS A 46 18.69 6.11 -8.98
C LYS A 46 18.91 4.63 -8.59
N ASP A 47 19.85 4.37 -7.68
CA ASP A 47 20.18 3.02 -7.22
C ASP A 47 19.54 2.67 -5.86
N ALA A 48 18.55 3.44 -5.38
CA ALA A 48 17.87 3.09 -4.14
C ALA A 48 17.18 1.73 -4.27
N LYS A 49 17.38 0.88 -3.26
CA LYS A 49 16.71 -0.41 -3.17
C LYS A 49 15.19 -0.22 -3.20
N LYS A 50 14.56 -0.82 -4.20
CA LYS A 50 13.11 -0.89 -4.35
C LYS A 50 12.56 -1.99 -3.45
N ARG A 51 11.66 -1.65 -2.53
CA ARG A 51 10.90 -2.62 -1.74
C ARG A 51 9.60 -2.93 -2.46
N SER A 52 9.41 -4.18 -2.87
CA SER A 52 8.14 -4.65 -3.46
C SER A 52 7.34 -5.38 -2.39
N ILE A 53 6.06 -5.02 -2.27
CA ILE A 53 5.08 -5.59 -1.35
C ILE A 53 3.97 -6.21 -2.21
N PRO A 54 3.75 -7.52 -2.14
CA PRO A 54 2.58 -8.12 -2.78
C PRO A 54 1.30 -7.56 -2.14
N LEU A 55 0.31 -7.19 -2.93
CA LEU A 55 -0.93 -6.63 -2.39
C LEU A 55 -1.69 -7.67 -1.57
N GLU A 56 -1.56 -8.96 -1.89
CA GLU A 56 -2.09 -10.06 -1.07
C GLU A 56 -1.45 -10.20 0.32
N GLU A 57 -0.32 -9.54 0.58
CA GLU A 57 0.30 -9.51 1.91
C GLU A 57 -0.20 -8.35 2.79
N ILE A 58 -0.99 -7.42 2.22
CA ILE A 58 -1.65 -6.37 2.99
C ILE A 58 -2.90 -6.97 3.63
N GLU A 59 -2.93 -6.99 4.95
CA GLU A 59 -4.05 -7.49 5.75
C GLU A 59 -5.13 -6.44 5.95
N LYS A 60 -4.73 -5.19 6.23
CA LYS A 60 -5.66 -4.09 6.50
C LYS A 60 -5.14 -2.79 5.90
N VAL A 61 -6.07 -1.96 5.44
CA VAL A 61 -5.83 -0.56 5.05
C VAL A 61 -6.70 0.31 5.96
N SER A 62 -6.11 1.30 6.62
CA SER A 62 -6.82 2.25 7.50
C SER A 62 -6.34 3.68 7.24
N VAL A 63 -7.19 4.63 7.57
CA VAL A 63 -6.90 6.07 7.54
C VAL A 63 -6.75 6.59 8.97
N GLY A 64 -5.97 7.65 9.14
CA GLY A 64 -5.80 8.28 10.44
C GLY A 64 -5.05 7.39 11.42
N THR A 65 -5.60 7.30 12.64
CA THR A 65 -4.93 6.71 13.80
C THR A 65 -5.42 5.31 14.18
N ASP A 66 -6.32 4.68 13.41
CA ASP A 66 -6.97 3.44 13.86
C ASP A 66 -5.98 2.30 14.14
N LEU A 67 -4.85 2.27 13.40
CA LEU A 67 -3.80 1.27 13.55
C LEU A 67 -2.61 1.74 14.39
N ALA A 68 -2.70 2.88 15.10
CA ALA A 68 -1.55 3.44 15.81
C ALA A 68 -0.98 2.49 16.88
N SER A 69 -1.84 1.77 17.61
CA SER A 69 -1.44 0.80 18.63
C SER A 69 -0.85 -0.50 18.06
N GLU A 70 -1.26 -0.91 16.85
CA GLU A 70 -0.82 -2.16 16.20
C GLU A 70 0.42 -1.96 15.32
N SER A 71 0.53 -0.80 14.66
CA SER A 71 1.55 -0.53 13.65
C SER A 71 2.93 -0.18 14.20
N GLY A 72 2.99 0.31 15.44
CA GLY A 72 4.22 0.90 16.00
C GLY A 72 4.68 2.16 15.28
N LEU A 73 3.82 2.78 14.47
CA LEU A 73 4.08 4.03 13.76
C LEU A 73 3.34 5.19 14.45
N PRO A 74 3.94 6.40 14.49
CA PRO A 74 3.30 7.59 15.06
C PRO A 74 2.29 8.19 14.06
N LEU A 75 1.19 7.47 13.82
CA LEU A 75 0.14 7.87 12.87
C LEU A 75 -0.55 9.17 13.32
N ASP A 76 -0.94 9.99 12.35
CA ASP A 76 -1.79 11.17 12.52
C ASP A 76 -3.03 11.08 11.61
N GLU A 77 -3.94 12.05 11.69
CA GLU A 77 -5.15 12.08 10.87
C GLU A 77 -4.86 12.07 9.35
N PHE A 78 -3.68 12.51 8.93
CA PHE A 78 -3.28 12.58 7.52
C PHE A 78 -2.62 11.30 7.01
N CYS A 79 -2.59 10.24 7.82
CA CYS A 79 -1.98 8.97 7.45
C CYS A 79 -2.94 8.02 6.74
N VAL A 80 -2.40 7.24 5.80
CA VAL A 80 -2.96 5.98 5.32
C VAL A 80 -1.99 4.88 5.70
N CYS A 81 -2.42 3.92 6.51
CA CYS A 81 -1.59 2.84 7.04
C CYS A 81 -1.99 1.49 6.45
N PHE A 82 -0.99 0.75 5.95
CA PHE A 82 -1.11 -0.63 5.48
C PHE A 82 -0.49 -1.56 6.52
N MET A 83 -1.34 -2.41 7.10
CA MET A 83 -0.89 -3.51 7.96
C MET A 83 -0.57 -4.71 7.07
N LEU A 84 0.64 -5.27 7.22
CA LEU A 84 1.06 -6.49 6.53
C LEU A 84 0.83 -7.71 7.43
N LYS A 85 0.56 -8.86 6.83
CA LYS A 85 0.30 -10.14 7.53
C LYS A 85 1.42 -10.59 8.48
N GLU A 86 2.64 -10.17 8.21
CA GLU A 86 3.82 -10.47 9.05
C GLU A 86 3.95 -9.53 10.27
N GLY A 87 2.94 -8.70 10.56
CA GLY A 87 2.97 -7.76 11.69
C GLY A 87 3.77 -6.48 11.43
N GLN A 88 4.18 -6.24 10.18
CA GLN A 88 4.84 -4.98 9.78
C GLN A 88 3.82 -3.98 9.27
N ALA A 89 4.07 -2.69 9.47
CA ALA A 89 3.23 -1.62 8.94
C ALA A 89 4.00 -0.67 8.02
N ILE A 90 3.28 -0.05 7.09
CA ILE A 90 3.77 1.03 6.25
C ILE A 90 2.71 2.11 6.22
N ALA A 91 3.08 3.34 6.55
CA ALA A 91 2.16 4.47 6.48
C ALA A 91 2.64 5.54 5.49
N PHE A 92 1.67 6.13 4.81
CA PHE A 92 1.84 7.25 3.91
C PHE A 92 1.16 8.47 4.53
N ARG A 93 1.87 9.58 4.62
CA ARG A 93 1.29 10.85 5.06
C ARG A 93 0.87 11.66 3.83
N ILE A 94 -0.39 12.03 3.77
CA ILE A 94 -0.99 12.74 2.63
C ILE A 94 -1.60 14.04 3.16
N GLU A 95 -1.12 15.18 2.69
CA GLU A 95 -1.47 16.50 3.26
C GLU A 95 -2.94 16.88 3.05
N ASP A 96 -3.57 16.35 2.00
CA ASP A 96 -4.96 16.62 1.67
C ASP A 96 -5.86 15.44 2.07
N ILE A 97 -6.95 15.74 2.78
CA ILE A 97 -7.87 14.73 3.33
C ILE A 97 -8.64 14.01 2.21
N GLU A 98 -9.09 14.74 1.19
CA GLU A 98 -9.83 14.14 0.06
C GLU A 98 -8.91 13.20 -0.74
N GLU A 99 -7.66 13.61 -0.94
CA GLU A 99 -6.64 12.79 -1.55
C GLU A 99 -6.31 11.56 -0.70
N ARG A 100 -6.18 11.72 0.63
CA ARG A 100 -5.94 10.63 1.58
C ARG A 100 -7.03 9.56 1.46
N ASP A 101 -8.29 9.98 1.49
CA ASP A 101 -9.43 9.07 1.42
C ASP A 101 -9.54 8.40 0.06
N THR A 102 -9.28 9.16 -1.01
CA THR A 102 -9.22 8.60 -2.38
C THR A 102 -8.09 7.56 -2.51
N PHE A 103 -6.92 7.85 -1.94
CA PHE A 103 -5.76 6.96 -1.96
C PHE A 103 -6.03 5.67 -1.20
N ALA A 104 -6.59 5.78 0.01
CA ALA A 104 -6.98 4.64 0.83
C ALA A 104 -8.04 3.78 0.13
N LEU A 105 -9.15 4.40 -0.32
CA LEU A 105 -10.25 3.70 -0.98
C LEU A 105 -9.78 2.88 -2.19
N ILE A 106 -9.02 3.50 -3.10
CA ILE A 106 -8.59 2.84 -4.32
C ILE A 106 -7.61 1.70 -4.03
N LEU A 107 -6.69 1.88 -3.08
CA LEU A 107 -5.74 0.83 -2.74
C LEU A 107 -6.40 -0.31 -1.97
N SER A 108 -7.37 -0.05 -1.09
CA SER A 108 -8.20 -1.08 -0.48
C SER A 108 -8.90 -1.94 -1.55
N MET A 109 -9.51 -1.32 -2.56
CA MET A 109 -10.15 -2.05 -3.67
C MET A 109 -9.17 -2.98 -4.39
N PHE A 110 -7.92 -2.55 -4.64
CA PHE A 110 -6.92 -3.39 -5.30
C PHE A 110 -6.41 -4.52 -4.40
N VAL A 111 -6.25 -4.27 -3.10
CA VAL A 111 -5.90 -5.30 -2.10
C VAL A 111 -6.99 -6.36 -2.02
N ASP A 112 -8.26 -5.94 -1.95
CA ASP A 112 -9.41 -6.85 -1.89
C ASP A 112 -9.51 -7.70 -3.16
N GLN A 113 -9.44 -7.07 -4.34
CA GLN A 113 -9.47 -7.76 -5.62
C GLN A 113 -8.34 -8.79 -5.70
N ARG A 114 -7.12 -8.40 -5.33
CA ARG A 114 -5.95 -9.28 -5.39
C ARG A 114 -6.10 -10.48 -4.45
N THR A 115 -6.57 -10.24 -3.24
CA THR A 115 -6.76 -11.28 -2.22
C THR A 115 -7.77 -12.32 -2.70
N GLN A 116 -8.93 -11.89 -3.21
CA GLN A 116 -9.96 -12.78 -3.76
C GLN A 116 -9.43 -13.61 -4.95
N GLU A 117 -8.64 -13.01 -5.83
CA GLU A 117 -8.04 -13.72 -6.97
C GLU A 117 -7.08 -14.83 -6.52
N VAL A 118 -6.26 -14.56 -5.51
CA VAL A 118 -5.30 -15.54 -4.96
C VAL A 118 -6.04 -16.69 -4.27
N GLU A 119 -7.05 -16.40 -3.47
CA GLU A 119 -7.88 -17.42 -2.80
C GLU A 119 -8.60 -18.31 -3.81
N ARG A 120 -9.20 -17.71 -4.84
CA ARG A 120 -9.87 -18.47 -5.91
C ARG A 120 -8.92 -19.40 -6.65
N LYS A 121 -7.67 -18.98 -6.88
CA LYS A 121 -6.64 -19.84 -7.51
C LYS A 121 -6.26 -21.00 -6.59
N LYS A 122 -6.02 -20.75 -5.30
CA LYS A 122 -5.70 -21.78 -4.30
C LYS A 122 -6.79 -22.85 -4.21
N LEU A 123 -8.06 -22.45 -4.20
CA LEU A 123 -9.20 -23.38 -4.17
C LEU A 123 -9.24 -24.29 -5.41
N LYS A 124 -9.04 -23.72 -6.60
CA LYS A 124 -9.02 -24.49 -7.87
C LYS A 124 -7.85 -25.48 -7.92
N GLU A 125 -6.69 -25.09 -7.41
CA GLU A 125 -5.52 -25.96 -7.34
C GLU A 125 -5.71 -27.11 -6.35
N ALA A 126 -6.33 -26.84 -5.20
CA ALA A 126 -6.66 -27.87 -4.22
C ALA A 126 -7.67 -28.90 -4.76
N GLN A 127 -8.63 -28.46 -5.59
CA GLN A 127 -9.61 -29.34 -6.23
C GLN A 127 -9.00 -30.22 -7.33
N LYS A 128 -7.98 -29.74 -8.05
CA LYS A 128 -7.27 -30.52 -9.09
C LYS A 128 -6.34 -31.61 -8.54
N LYS A 129 -5.97 -31.52 -7.26
CA LYS A 129 -5.10 -32.48 -6.57
C LYS A 129 -5.88 -33.59 -5.84
N LYS A 130 -7.21 -33.52 -5.86
CA LYS A 130 -8.12 -34.56 -5.37
C LYS A 130 -8.63 -35.37 -6.56
#